data_AF-A0A7X7M6C1-F1
#
_entry.id   AF-A0A7X7M6C1-F1
#
_cell.length_a   1.000
_cell.length_b   1.000
_cell.length_c   1.000
_cell.angle_alpha   90.00
_cell.angle_beta   90.00
_cell.angle_gamma   90.00
#
_symmetry.space_group_name_H-M   'P 1'
#
loop_
_entity.id
_entity.type
_entity.pdbx_description
1 polymer ?
#
loop_
_entity_poly.entity_id
_entity_poly.type
_entity_poly.pdbx_seq_one_letter_code
_entity_poly.pdbx_strand_id
1 'polypeptide(L)'
;MNPKEKHQAWKRLLPASWLTLVGLLIYFIVPNYALASEADLVTPQLLPWENNLLLAGIGVCVLGMLFGLYQFTKVKKLKAHQAMLDVSQTIFETCKTYLLQQGRFLVLLFIFIGACIAFYYGFLQQKSFGSVMLILLWTVIGILGSYGVAWYGIRMNTLANSRMAFASLENKPLKLLNIPLDAGMSIGVLLISVELIMMLFILRFIPNELAGSCFIGFAVGESLGASALRIAGGIFTKIADIGSDLMKIVFGLKEDDPRNPGVIADCTGDNAGDSVGPTADGFETYGVTGVALVSFIILAVAAGFQANLIVWIFVMRILMIITSIASFYINKALSKAFYGKSADFDFEKPLTSLVWIASILSIIITFAVSYLIVGPGSAVGSEAPHMWLVL
;
A
#
# COMPACT_ATOMS: atom_id res chain seq x y z
N MET A 1 -23.65 -56.04 -10.00
CA MET A 1 -22.84 -56.00 -8.77
C MET A 1 -23.77 -56.05 -7.56
N ASN A 2 -23.65 -57.08 -6.74
CA ASN A 2 -24.60 -57.43 -5.67
C ASN A 2 -24.52 -56.38 -4.52
N PRO A 3 -25.62 -55.94 -3.89
CA PRO A 3 -25.59 -54.97 -2.77
C PRO A 3 -24.59 -55.31 -1.65
N LYS A 4 -24.34 -56.60 -1.40
CA LYS A 4 -23.35 -57.07 -0.42
C LYS A 4 -21.89 -56.80 -0.83
N GLU A 5 -21.57 -56.83 -2.13
CA GLU A 5 -20.24 -56.52 -2.66
C GLU A 5 -19.94 -55.02 -2.59
N LYS A 6 -20.94 -54.17 -2.84
CA LYS A 6 -20.81 -52.72 -2.62
C LYS A 6 -20.51 -52.42 -1.15
N HIS A 7 -21.22 -53.04 -0.21
CA HIS A 7 -20.99 -52.77 1.22
C HIS A 7 -19.60 -53.22 1.71
N GLN A 8 -19.05 -54.31 1.15
CA GLN A 8 -17.67 -54.75 1.44
C GLN A 8 -16.60 -53.86 0.80
N ALA A 9 -16.84 -53.31 -0.40
CA ALA A 9 -15.94 -52.36 -1.04
C ALA A 9 -15.82 -51.04 -0.25
N TRP A 10 -16.93 -50.52 0.27
CA TRP A 10 -16.94 -49.32 1.09
C TRP A 10 -16.20 -49.50 2.43
N LYS A 11 -16.33 -50.68 3.08
CA LYS A 11 -15.57 -51.00 4.30
C LYS A 11 -14.05 -51.14 4.09
N ARG A 12 -13.59 -51.44 2.87
CA ARG A 12 -12.15 -51.50 2.52
C ARG A 12 -11.55 -50.14 2.17
N LEU A 13 -12.36 -49.20 1.67
CA LEU A 13 -11.92 -47.83 1.31
C LEU A 13 -11.85 -46.87 2.51
N LEU A 14 -12.74 -47.03 3.49
CA LEU A 14 -12.80 -46.20 4.71
C LEU A 14 -11.51 -46.15 5.56
N PRO A 15 -10.78 -47.26 5.80
CA PRO A 15 -9.53 -47.19 6.56
C PRO A 15 -8.40 -46.53 5.76
N ALA A 16 -8.37 -46.71 4.44
CA ALA A 16 -7.35 -46.11 3.57
C ALA A 16 -7.52 -44.59 3.46
N SER A 17 -8.76 -44.08 3.39
CA SER A 17 -9.05 -42.65 3.37
C SER A 17 -8.86 -41.98 4.74
N TRP A 18 -9.11 -42.71 5.83
CA TRP A 18 -8.84 -42.20 7.18
C TRP A 18 -7.35 -42.12 7.46
N LEU A 19 -6.56 -43.13 7.05
CA LEU A 19 -5.11 -43.11 7.21
C LEU A 19 -4.44 -42.02 6.36
N THR A 20 -4.97 -41.70 5.17
CA THR A 20 -4.46 -40.57 4.37
C THR A 20 -4.85 -39.22 4.96
N LEU A 21 -6.07 -39.06 5.47
CA LEU A 21 -6.49 -37.85 6.19
C LEU A 21 -5.71 -37.63 7.49
N VAL A 22 -5.50 -38.70 8.26
CA VAL A 22 -4.67 -38.68 9.48
C VAL A 22 -3.20 -38.45 9.10
N GLY A 23 -2.71 -39.03 8.00
CA GLY A 23 -1.37 -38.77 7.48
C GLY A 23 -1.17 -37.31 7.05
N LEU A 24 -2.16 -36.71 6.38
CA LEU A 24 -2.16 -35.28 6.02
C LEU A 24 -2.24 -34.40 7.27
N LEU A 25 -3.12 -34.73 8.22
CA LEU A 25 -3.21 -34.00 9.49
C LEU A 25 -1.91 -34.09 10.30
N ILE A 26 -1.27 -35.27 10.36
CA ILE A 26 0.04 -35.45 10.98
C ILE A 26 1.09 -34.64 10.21
N TYR A 27 1.07 -34.62 8.88
CA TYR A 27 1.97 -33.78 8.09
C TYR A 27 1.80 -32.28 8.37
N PHE A 28 0.57 -31.82 8.64
CA PHE A 28 0.30 -30.43 9.04
C PHE A 28 0.59 -30.14 10.53
N ILE A 29 0.60 -31.17 11.39
CA ILE A 29 0.84 -31.04 12.84
C ILE A 29 2.31 -31.23 13.19
N VAL A 30 3.06 -32.01 12.39
CA VAL A 30 4.51 -32.17 12.57
C VAL A 30 5.15 -30.85 12.18
N PRO A 31 5.76 -30.10 13.13
CA PRO A 31 6.53 -28.93 12.78
C PRO A 31 7.70 -29.40 11.93
N ASN A 32 7.63 -29.17 10.62
CA ASN A 32 8.82 -29.22 9.80
C ASN A 32 9.74 -28.11 10.35
N TYR A 33 10.85 -28.52 10.96
CA TYR A 33 11.94 -27.61 11.30
C TYR A 33 12.59 -27.14 9.99
N ALA A 34 11.86 -26.33 9.22
CA ALA A 34 12.49 -25.47 8.25
C ALA A 34 13.28 -24.45 9.07
N LEU A 35 14.58 -24.65 9.20
CA LEU A 35 15.53 -23.66 9.70
C LEU A 35 15.59 -22.51 8.69
N ALA A 36 14.50 -21.75 8.60
CA ALA A 36 14.29 -20.65 7.69
C ALA A 36 14.50 -19.36 8.48
N SER A 37 15.57 -18.64 8.15
CA SER A 37 15.96 -17.38 8.77
C SER A 37 15.67 -16.25 7.78
N GLU A 38 14.88 -15.25 8.19
CA GLU A 38 14.66 -14.04 7.38
C GLU A 38 15.96 -13.23 7.19
N ALA A 39 17.00 -13.50 7.99
CA ALA A 39 18.32 -12.89 7.83
C ALA A 39 19.12 -13.47 6.64
N ASP A 40 18.70 -14.62 6.11
CA ASP A 40 19.38 -15.40 5.05
C ASP A 40 18.51 -15.53 3.79
N LEU A 41 17.75 -14.47 3.49
CA LEU A 41 16.95 -14.35 2.27
C LEU A 41 17.84 -14.04 1.06
N VAL A 42 18.31 -15.08 0.38
CA VAL A 42 19.05 -14.94 -0.88
C VAL A 42 18.06 -14.90 -2.04
N THR A 43 18.00 -13.78 -2.78
CA THR A 43 17.12 -13.67 -3.95
C THR A 43 17.65 -14.52 -5.11
N PRO A 44 16.78 -15.16 -5.91
CA PRO A 44 17.21 -15.97 -7.03
C PRO A 44 17.84 -15.12 -8.14
N GLN A 45 18.72 -15.72 -8.93
CA GLN A 45 19.25 -15.07 -10.13
C GLN A 45 18.15 -14.96 -11.20
N LEU A 46 17.91 -13.73 -11.66
CA LEU A 46 16.93 -13.44 -12.70
C LEU A 46 17.54 -13.58 -14.09
N LEU A 47 16.78 -14.18 -15.01
CA LEU A 47 17.10 -14.27 -16.42
C LEU A 47 17.09 -12.89 -17.09
N PRO A 48 17.76 -12.70 -18.24
CA PRO A 48 17.77 -11.40 -18.92
C PRO A 48 16.38 -10.86 -19.28
N TRP A 49 15.45 -11.72 -19.68
CA TRP A 49 14.09 -11.31 -20.04
C TRP A 49 13.27 -10.90 -18.80
N GLU A 50 13.43 -11.59 -17.67
CA GLU A 50 12.82 -11.25 -16.38
C GLU A 50 13.30 -9.87 -15.93
N ASN A 51 14.62 -9.63 -16.00
CA ASN A 51 15.22 -8.35 -15.69
C ASN A 51 14.67 -7.22 -16.58
N ASN A 52 14.57 -7.45 -17.90
CA ASN A 52 14.03 -6.45 -18.82
C ASN A 52 12.57 -6.13 -18.53
N LEU A 53 11.78 -7.14 -18.14
CA LEU A 53 10.38 -6.96 -17.76
C LEU A 53 10.24 -6.12 -16.50
N LEU A 54 11.05 -6.38 -15.47
CA LEU A 54 11.06 -5.58 -14.23
C LEU A 54 11.54 -4.14 -14.48
N LEU A 55 12.52 -3.94 -15.37
CA LEU A 55 12.96 -2.59 -15.78
C LEU A 55 11.86 -1.83 -16.53
N ALA A 56 11.12 -2.49 -17.42
CA ALA A 56 9.92 -1.91 -18.03
C ALA A 56 8.87 -1.54 -16.96
N GLY A 57 8.78 -2.36 -15.91
CA GLY A 57 7.98 -2.11 -14.71
C GLY A 57 8.34 -0.81 -13.99
N ILE A 58 9.63 -0.51 -13.81
CA ILE A 58 10.08 0.79 -13.28
C ILE A 58 9.57 1.94 -14.16
N GLY A 59 9.61 1.77 -15.49
CA GLY A 59 9.04 2.74 -16.43
C GLY A 59 7.55 3.00 -16.20
N VAL A 60 6.75 1.96 -15.97
CA VAL A 60 5.32 2.08 -15.63
C VAL A 60 5.13 2.82 -14.30
N CYS A 61 5.94 2.53 -13.28
CA CYS A 61 5.87 3.22 -12.00
C CYS A 61 6.23 4.71 -12.14
N VAL A 62 7.24 5.06 -12.94
CA VAL A 62 7.59 6.46 -13.23
C VAL A 62 6.42 7.17 -13.92
N LEU A 63 5.78 6.54 -14.91
CA LEU A 63 4.57 7.08 -15.54
C LEU A 63 3.41 7.24 -14.53
N GLY A 64 3.26 6.29 -13.60
CA GLY A 64 2.33 6.38 -12.47
C GLY A 64 2.61 7.61 -11.59
N MET A 65 3.86 7.82 -11.16
CA MET A 65 4.24 9.02 -10.41
C MET A 65 3.92 10.31 -11.17
N LEU A 66 4.26 10.37 -12.47
CA LEU A 66 3.95 11.52 -13.32
C LEU A 66 2.44 11.76 -13.43
N PHE A 67 1.64 10.70 -13.51
CA PHE A 67 0.19 10.79 -13.46
C PHE A 67 -0.31 11.34 -12.11
N GLY A 68 0.25 10.87 -10.99
CA GLY A 68 -0.03 11.42 -9.67
C GLY A 68 0.24 12.92 -9.60
N LEU A 69 1.41 13.36 -10.07
CA LEU A 69 1.80 14.77 -10.14
C LEU A 69 0.93 15.59 -11.11
N TYR A 70 0.48 14.98 -12.20
CA TYR A 70 -0.47 15.58 -13.12
C TYR A 70 -1.80 15.88 -12.41
N GLN A 71 -2.35 14.90 -11.68
CA GLN A 71 -3.58 15.09 -10.90
C GLN A 71 -3.39 16.13 -9.79
N PHE A 72 -2.24 16.16 -9.13
CA PHE A 72 -1.87 17.23 -8.20
C PHE A 72 -1.93 18.62 -8.84
N THR A 73 -1.30 18.75 -10.01
CA THR A 73 -1.28 20.02 -10.76
C THR A 73 -2.68 20.43 -11.20
N LYS A 74 -3.50 19.46 -11.62
CA LYS A 74 -4.90 19.68 -12.03
C LYS A 74 -5.74 20.21 -10.86
N VAL A 75 -5.66 19.58 -9.68
CA VAL A 75 -6.36 20.07 -8.48
C VAL A 75 -5.82 21.44 -8.10
N LYS A 76 -4.50 21.63 -8.03
CA LYS A 76 -3.88 22.92 -7.71
C LYS A 76 -4.41 24.08 -8.59
N LYS A 77 -4.68 23.83 -9.87
CA LYS A 77 -5.20 24.81 -10.84
C LYS A 77 -6.69 25.14 -10.69
N LEU A 78 -7.47 24.40 -9.89
CA LEU A 78 -8.87 24.73 -9.64
C LEU A 78 -8.97 26.09 -8.92
N LYS A 79 -10.02 26.85 -9.28
CA LYS A 79 -10.30 28.16 -8.66
C LYS A 79 -10.72 27.97 -7.20
N ALA A 80 -10.31 28.90 -6.35
CA ALA A 80 -10.76 29.03 -4.98
C ALA A 80 -10.79 30.51 -4.58
N HIS A 81 -11.67 30.88 -3.66
CA HIS A 81 -11.72 32.24 -3.11
C HIS A 81 -10.50 32.52 -2.23
N GLN A 82 -10.01 33.76 -2.21
CA GLN A 82 -8.81 34.13 -1.45
C GLN A 82 -8.92 33.78 0.04
N ALA A 83 -10.05 34.10 0.68
CA ALA A 83 -10.27 33.76 2.09
C ALA A 83 -10.16 32.25 2.39
N MET A 84 -10.62 31.38 1.48
CA MET A 84 -10.51 29.92 1.63
C MET A 84 -9.07 29.44 1.42
N LEU A 85 -8.31 30.10 0.55
CA LEU A 85 -6.88 29.84 0.35
C LEU A 85 -6.08 30.25 1.58
N ASP A 86 -6.40 31.38 2.21
CA ASP A 86 -5.70 31.87 3.40
C ASP A 86 -5.89 30.92 4.61
N VAL A 87 -7.11 30.42 4.80
CA VAL A 87 -7.40 29.41 5.83
C VAL A 87 -6.65 28.11 5.54
N SER A 88 -6.70 27.61 4.30
CA SER A 88 -5.97 26.41 3.88
C SER A 88 -4.46 26.54 4.05
N GLN A 89 -3.90 27.73 3.78
CA GLN A 89 -2.48 27.99 4.00
C GLN A 89 -2.14 27.99 5.50
N THR A 90 -3.01 28.50 6.36
CA THR A 90 -2.85 28.44 7.82
C THR A 90 -2.84 27.00 8.33
N ILE A 91 -3.78 26.18 7.86
CA ILE A 91 -3.81 24.74 8.16
C ILE A 91 -2.52 24.06 7.67
N PHE A 92 -2.08 24.37 6.45
CA PHE A 92 -0.86 23.79 5.88
C PHE A 92 0.42 24.16 6.65
N GLU A 93 0.60 25.42 7.07
CA GLU A 93 1.77 25.81 7.87
C GLU A 93 1.76 25.12 9.25
N THR A 94 0.57 24.90 9.82
CA THR A 94 0.43 24.14 11.08
C THR A 94 0.79 22.67 10.86
N CYS A 95 0.28 22.04 9.80
CA CYS A 95 0.62 20.67 9.40
C CYS A 95 2.12 20.50 9.14
N LYS A 96 2.76 21.47 8.49
CA LYS A 96 4.20 21.49 8.23
C LYS A 96 5.00 21.50 9.53
N THR A 97 4.59 22.34 10.49
CA THR A 97 5.22 22.39 11.81
C THR A 97 5.06 21.06 12.55
N TYR A 98 3.87 20.47 12.49
CA TYR A 98 3.61 19.13 13.02
C TYR A 98 4.53 18.07 12.39
N LEU A 99 4.62 18.01 11.05
CA LEU A 99 5.45 17.01 10.38
C LEU A 99 6.93 17.17 10.69
N LEU A 100 7.44 18.40 10.83
CA LEU A 100 8.82 18.62 11.26
C LEU A 100 9.08 18.07 12.67
N GLN A 101 8.11 18.18 13.58
CA GLN A 101 8.20 17.60 14.91
C GLN A 101 8.14 16.07 14.85
N GLN A 102 7.28 15.49 13.99
CA GLN A 102 7.26 14.05 13.74
C GLN A 102 8.59 13.55 13.16
N GLY A 103 9.20 14.28 12.23
CA GLY A 103 10.52 13.93 11.69
C GLY A 103 11.60 13.84 12.77
N ARG A 104 11.60 14.76 13.75
CA ARG A 104 12.51 14.70 14.91
C ARG A 104 12.25 13.47 15.77
N PHE A 105 10.99 13.13 15.98
CA PHE A 105 10.60 11.93 16.73
C PHE A 105 11.02 10.64 16.02
N LEU A 106 10.84 10.58 14.69
CA LEU A 106 11.27 9.47 13.85
C LEU A 106 12.79 9.24 13.90
N VAL A 107 13.60 10.31 13.97
CA VAL A 107 15.06 10.20 14.14
C VAL A 107 15.41 9.50 15.46
N LEU A 108 14.73 9.87 16.55
CA LEU A 108 14.94 9.23 17.86
C LEU A 108 14.56 7.74 17.82
N LEU A 109 13.44 7.41 17.21
CA LEU A 109 13.02 6.00 17.02
C LEU A 109 13.99 5.22 16.13
N PHE A 110 14.49 5.85 15.07
CA PHE A 110 15.49 5.25 14.18
C PHE A 110 16.80 4.95 14.91
N ILE A 111 17.27 5.82 15.81
CA ILE A 111 18.48 5.53 16.59
C ILE A 111 18.29 4.25 17.41
N PHE A 112 17.12 4.08 18.03
CA PHE A 112 16.81 2.89 18.82
C PHE A 112 16.70 1.63 17.95
N ILE A 113 15.85 1.65 16.92
CA ILE A 113 15.65 0.49 16.04
C ILE A 113 16.91 0.18 15.21
N GLY A 114 17.62 1.21 14.77
CA GLY A 114 18.90 1.08 14.06
C GLY A 114 19.98 0.44 14.92
N ALA A 115 20.04 0.74 16.22
CA ALA A 115 20.93 0.04 17.15
C ALA A 115 20.57 -1.46 17.26
N CYS A 116 19.28 -1.79 17.33
CA CYS A 116 18.82 -3.19 17.34
C CYS A 116 19.18 -3.91 16.03
N ILE A 117 18.95 -3.30 14.87
CA ILE A 117 19.33 -3.84 13.55
C ILE A 117 20.84 -4.03 13.47
N ALA A 118 21.63 -3.05 13.91
CA ALA A 118 23.08 -3.12 13.88
C ALA A 118 23.62 -4.23 14.80
N PHE A 119 23.04 -4.39 16.00
CA PHE A 119 23.38 -5.47 16.91
C PHE A 119 23.03 -6.84 16.32
N TYR A 120 21.82 -6.99 15.79
CA TYR A 120 21.35 -8.24 15.20
C TYR A 120 22.20 -8.66 13.99
N TYR A 121 22.32 -7.80 12.98
CA TYR A 121 23.04 -8.16 11.76
C TYR A 121 24.56 -8.12 11.91
N GLY A 122 25.10 -7.23 12.73
CA GLY A 122 26.54 -7.08 12.93
C GLY A 122 27.13 -8.08 13.94
N PHE A 123 26.47 -8.31 15.07
CA PHE A 123 27.02 -9.16 16.13
C PHE A 123 26.44 -10.58 16.13
N LEU A 124 25.13 -10.75 15.95
CA LEU A 124 24.52 -12.09 15.97
C LEU A 124 24.71 -12.81 14.63
N GLN A 125 24.44 -12.13 13.51
CA GLN A 125 24.58 -12.69 12.16
C GLN A 125 25.98 -12.51 11.57
N GLN A 126 26.88 -11.80 12.26
CA GLN A 126 28.28 -11.60 11.86
C GLN A 126 28.44 -11.07 10.41
N LYS A 127 27.47 -10.29 9.91
CA LYS A 127 27.57 -9.67 8.58
C LYS A 127 28.62 -8.57 8.58
N SER A 128 29.22 -8.33 7.41
CA SER A 128 30.23 -7.27 7.26
C SER A 128 29.67 -5.90 7.63
N PHE A 129 30.53 -5.00 8.13
CA PHE A 129 30.13 -3.62 8.44
C PHE A 129 29.43 -2.93 7.26
N GLY A 130 29.93 -3.12 6.03
CA GLY A 130 29.31 -2.55 4.82
C GLY A 130 27.90 -3.07 4.56
N SER A 131 27.65 -4.36 4.81
CA SER A 131 26.32 -4.98 4.69
C SER A 131 25.34 -4.40 5.70
N VAL A 132 25.78 -4.23 6.96
CA VAL A 132 24.94 -3.62 8.01
C VAL A 132 24.60 -2.17 7.68
N MET A 133 25.57 -1.39 7.19
CA MET A 133 25.32 -0.01 6.76
C MET A 133 24.33 0.07 5.60
N LEU A 134 24.39 -0.88 4.66
CA LEU A 134 23.44 -0.95 3.56
C LEU A 134 22.00 -1.26 4.04
N ILE A 135 21.85 -2.19 4.98
CA ILE A 135 20.54 -2.50 5.58
C ILE A 135 19.98 -1.28 6.30
N LEU A 136 20.79 -0.61 7.13
CA LEU A 136 20.38 0.62 7.82
C LEU A 136 20.02 1.74 6.84
N LEU A 137 20.75 1.87 5.73
CA LEU A 137 20.42 2.83 4.67
C LEU A 137 19.01 2.55 4.12
N TRP A 138 18.69 1.30 3.82
CA TRP A 138 17.36 0.91 3.35
C TRP A 138 16.27 1.13 4.41
N THR A 139 16.58 0.95 5.70
CA THR A 139 15.68 1.36 6.79
C THR A 139 15.41 2.86 6.78
N VAL A 140 16.45 3.69 6.62
CA VAL A 140 16.28 5.15 6.51
C VAL A 140 15.46 5.50 5.28
N ILE A 141 15.71 4.87 4.13
CA ILE A 141 14.92 5.07 2.90
C ILE A 141 13.46 4.71 3.13
N GLY A 142 13.15 3.61 3.85
CA GLY A 142 11.79 3.24 4.21
C GLY A 142 11.09 4.30 5.08
N ILE A 143 11.77 4.79 6.12
CA ILE A 143 11.25 5.88 6.97
C ILE A 143 10.98 7.13 6.14
N LEU A 144 11.94 7.51 5.27
CA LEU A 144 11.81 8.67 4.39
C LEU A 144 10.71 8.48 3.33
N GLY A 145 10.45 7.25 2.91
CA GLY A 145 9.34 6.89 2.05
C GLY A 145 8.00 7.24 2.70
N SER A 146 7.72 6.65 3.86
CA SER A 146 6.49 6.91 4.65
C SER A 146 6.35 8.40 5.00
N TYR A 147 7.44 9.05 5.41
CA TYR A 147 7.46 10.47 5.71
C TYR A 147 7.21 11.35 4.47
N GLY A 148 7.82 11.00 3.33
CA GLY A 148 7.69 11.74 2.07
C GLY A 148 6.29 11.66 1.48
N VAL A 149 5.67 10.47 1.48
CA VAL A 149 4.28 10.32 1.01
C VAL A 149 3.30 11.04 1.94
N ALA A 150 3.58 11.13 3.25
CA ALA A 150 2.80 11.92 4.19
C ALA A 150 2.84 13.43 3.86
N TRP A 151 4.03 13.99 3.59
CA TRP A 151 4.17 15.38 3.14
C TRP A 151 3.37 15.66 1.87
N TYR A 152 3.45 14.75 0.90
CA TYR A 152 2.71 14.83 -0.34
C TYR A 152 1.20 14.81 -0.09
N GLY A 153 0.73 13.87 0.73
CA GLY A 153 -0.68 13.72 1.12
C GLY A 153 -1.25 14.97 1.76
N ILE A 154 -0.60 15.51 2.81
CA ILE A 154 -1.03 16.77 3.46
C ILE A 154 -1.15 17.89 2.44
N ARG A 155 -0.14 18.07 1.59
CA ARG A 155 -0.17 19.19 0.64
C ARG A 155 -1.28 19.01 -0.38
N MET A 156 -1.51 17.79 -0.87
CA MET A 156 -2.58 17.53 -1.81
C MET A 156 -3.96 17.76 -1.18
N ASN A 157 -4.16 17.31 0.06
CA ASN A 157 -5.43 17.44 0.77
C ASN A 157 -5.74 18.89 1.16
N THR A 158 -4.79 19.60 1.76
CA THR A 158 -4.97 21.04 2.06
C THR A 158 -5.34 21.85 0.81
N LEU A 159 -4.76 21.53 -0.35
CA LEU A 159 -5.16 22.13 -1.62
C LEU A 159 -6.58 21.71 -2.02
N ALA A 160 -6.90 20.42 -1.99
CA ALA A 160 -8.21 19.91 -2.37
C ALA A 160 -9.34 20.49 -1.51
N ASN A 161 -9.14 20.59 -0.19
CA ASN A 161 -10.13 21.05 0.78
C ASN A 161 -10.65 22.45 0.44
N SER A 162 -9.75 23.42 0.22
CA SER A 162 -10.16 24.81 -0.10
C SER A 162 -10.90 24.92 -1.44
N ARG A 163 -10.55 24.06 -2.39
CA ARG A 163 -11.14 24.05 -3.75
C ARG A 163 -12.49 23.35 -3.74
N MET A 164 -12.64 22.31 -2.94
CA MET A 164 -13.91 21.65 -2.68
C MET A 164 -14.87 22.60 -1.98
N ALA A 165 -14.41 23.31 -0.95
CA ALA A 165 -15.19 24.34 -0.25
C ALA A 165 -15.66 25.47 -1.18
N PHE A 166 -14.83 25.90 -2.15
CA PHE A 166 -15.26 26.88 -3.13
C PHE A 166 -16.24 26.30 -4.17
N ALA A 167 -15.99 25.07 -4.62
CA ALA A 167 -16.83 24.41 -5.62
C ALA A 167 -18.22 24.04 -5.09
N SER A 168 -18.40 23.91 -3.77
CA SER A 168 -19.71 23.63 -3.17
C SER A 168 -20.72 24.75 -3.41
N LEU A 169 -20.26 25.99 -3.60
CA LEU A 169 -21.10 27.16 -3.92
C LEU A 169 -21.80 27.05 -5.28
N GLU A 170 -21.35 26.16 -6.18
CA GLU A 170 -21.93 25.99 -7.52
C GLU A 170 -23.13 25.03 -7.55
N ASN A 171 -23.51 24.39 -6.44
CA ASN A 171 -24.58 23.37 -6.37
C ASN A 171 -24.45 22.26 -7.43
N LYS A 172 -23.21 21.80 -7.67
CA LYS A 172 -22.88 20.71 -8.61
C LYS A 172 -22.27 19.53 -7.87
N PRO A 173 -23.07 18.59 -7.33
CA PRO A 173 -22.58 17.55 -6.43
C PRO A 173 -21.55 16.62 -7.09
N LEU A 174 -21.73 16.26 -8.37
CA LEU A 174 -20.74 15.46 -9.08
C LEU A 174 -19.40 16.21 -9.26
N LYS A 175 -19.43 17.54 -9.45
CA LYS A 175 -18.20 18.34 -9.51
C LYS A 175 -17.52 18.36 -8.15
N LEU A 176 -18.30 18.49 -7.08
CA LEU A 176 -17.82 18.47 -5.70
C LEU A 176 -17.11 17.14 -5.38
N LEU A 177 -17.74 16.01 -5.68
CA LEU A 177 -17.16 14.67 -5.47
C LEU A 177 -15.87 14.43 -6.27
N ASN A 178 -15.78 14.98 -7.47
CA ASN A 178 -14.62 14.73 -8.34
C ASN A 178 -13.31 15.30 -7.81
N ILE A 179 -13.36 16.33 -6.96
CA ILE A 179 -12.17 16.98 -6.38
C ILE A 179 -11.45 16.04 -5.40
N PRO A 180 -12.09 15.51 -4.33
CA PRO A 180 -11.44 14.55 -3.43
C PRO A 180 -11.10 13.24 -4.15
N LEU A 181 -11.88 12.81 -5.15
CA LEU A 181 -11.53 11.65 -5.98
C LEU A 181 -10.24 11.87 -6.80
N ASP A 182 -10.09 13.02 -7.46
CA ASP A 182 -8.85 13.38 -8.17
C ASP A 182 -7.67 13.50 -7.17
N ALA A 183 -7.93 13.92 -5.93
CA ALA A 183 -6.92 13.99 -4.85
C ALA A 183 -6.48 12.62 -4.34
N GLY A 184 -7.41 11.74 -3.98
CA GLY A 184 -7.11 10.39 -3.54
C GLY A 184 -6.38 9.58 -4.62
N MET A 185 -6.79 9.72 -5.89
CA MET A 185 -6.11 9.09 -7.02
C MET A 185 -4.67 9.61 -7.22
N SER A 186 -4.43 10.90 -6.97
CA SER A 186 -3.09 11.47 -7.02
C SER A 186 -2.17 10.88 -5.94
N ILE A 187 -2.68 10.79 -4.70
CA ILE A 187 -1.95 10.27 -3.54
C ILE A 187 -1.67 8.76 -3.72
N GLY A 188 -2.71 7.98 -4.00
CA GLY A 188 -2.63 6.52 -4.10
C GLY A 188 -1.72 6.02 -5.21
N VAL A 189 -1.80 6.60 -6.42
CA VAL A 189 -0.91 6.19 -7.51
C VAL A 189 0.54 6.58 -7.22
N LEU A 190 0.78 7.77 -6.66
CA LEU A 190 2.13 8.23 -6.38
C LEU A 190 2.79 7.37 -5.31
N LEU A 191 2.11 7.08 -4.20
CA LEU A 191 2.70 6.29 -3.11
C LEU A 191 3.03 4.86 -3.55
N ILE A 192 2.11 4.19 -4.27
CA ILE A 192 2.34 2.82 -4.78
C ILE A 192 3.50 2.83 -5.78
N SER A 193 3.57 3.85 -6.63
CA SER A 193 4.65 3.94 -7.61
C SER A 193 6.02 4.18 -6.97
N VAL A 194 6.09 5.03 -5.93
CA VAL A 194 7.33 5.26 -5.17
C VAL A 194 7.77 3.98 -4.47
N GLU A 195 6.83 3.29 -3.82
CA GLU A 195 7.08 2.02 -3.14
C GLU A 195 7.65 0.98 -4.12
N LEU A 196 6.98 0.78 -5.27
CA LEU A 196 7.38 -0.25 -6.22
C LEU A 196 8.75 0.06 -6.84
N ILE A 197 9.05 1.33 -7.07
CA ILE A 197 10.38 1.74 -7.54
C ILE A 197 11.44 1.34 -6.52
N MET A 198 11.21 1.57 -5.21
CA MET A 198 12.17 1.20 -4.17
C MET A 198 12.33 -0.32 -4.10
N MET A 199 11.24 -1.08 -4.11
CA MET A 199 11.32 -2.54 -4.08
C MET A 199 12.00 -3.13 -5.32
N LEU A 200 11.67 -2.64 -6.52
CA LEU A 200 12.32 -3.07 -7.76
C LEU A 200 13.80 -2.67 -7.77
N PHE A 201 14.14 -1.54 -7.16
CA PHE A 201 15.53 -1.13 -7.02
C PHE A 201 16.31 -2.07 -6.10
N ILE A 202 15.72 -2.46 -4.96
CA ILE A 202 16.31 -3.49 -4.08
C ILE A 202 16.53 -4.78 -4.86
N LEU A 203 15.48 -5.28 -5.52
CA LEU A 203 15.54 -6.55 -6.25
C LEU A 203 16.61 -6.56 -7.35
N ARG A 204 16.82 -5.42 -8.03
CA ARG A 204 17.64 -5.37 -9.24
C ARG A 204 19.08 -4.94 -9.00
N PHE A 205 19.31 -3.97 -8.11
CA PHE A 205 20.61 -3.31 -7.98
C PHE A 205 21.35 -3.71 -6.71
N ILE A 206 20.68 -4.33 -5.75
CA ILE A 206 21.33 -4.86 -4.55
C ILE A 206 21.79 -6.30 -4.82
N PRO A 207 23.01 -6.69 -4.40
CA PRO A 207 23.47 -8.07 -4.51
C PRO A 207 22.47 -9.06 -3.91
N ASN A 208 22.28 -10.20 -4.55
CA ASN A 208 21.25 -11.17 -4.19
C ASN A 208 21.36 -11.67 -2.74
N GLU A 209 22.58 -11.75 -2.22
CA GLU A 209 22.87 -12.20 -0.86
C GLU A 209 22.47 -11.16 0.21
N LEU A 210 22.25 -9.90 -0.20
CA LEU A 210 21.88 -8.78 0.66
C LEU A 210 20.48 -8.23 0.37
N ALA A 211 19.91 -8.52 -0.81
CA ALA A 211 18.62 -8.01 -1.23
C ALA A 211 17.50 -8.35 -0.23
N GLY A 212 17.47 -9.59 0.28
CA GLY A 212 16.50 -9.99 1.30
C GLY A 212 16.64 -9.22 2.61
N SER A 213 17.86 -9.08 3.16
CA SER A 213 18.06 -8.27 4.37
C SER A 213 17.75 -6.78 4.14
N CYS A 214 17.95 -6.27 2.93
CA CYS A 214 17.58 -4.89 2.56
C CYS A 214 16.07 -4.73 2.44
N PHE A 215 15.34 -5.72 1.92
CA PHE A 215 13.87 -5.73 1.95
C PHE A 215 13.33 -5.69 3.37
N ILE A 216 13.89 -6.50 4.28
CA ILE A 216 13.51 -6.47 5.70
C ILE A 216 13.87 -5.12 6.33
N GLY A 217 15.07 -4.60 6.07
CA GLY A 217 15.49 -3.28 6.54
C GLY A 217 14.54 -2.17 6.09
N PHE A 218 14.18 -2.18 4.80
CA PHE A 218 13.21 -1.27 4.20
C PHE A 218 11.84 -1.39 4.86
N ALA A 219 11.26 -2.60 4.92
CA ALA A 219 9.98 -2.89 5.58
C ALA A 219 9.94 -2.38 7.02
N VAL A 220 10.97 -2.66 7.83
CA VAL A 220 11.07 -2.16 9.21
C VAL A 220 11.05 -0.62 9.25
N GLY A 221 11.73 0.03 8.30
CA GLY A 221 11.75 1.48 8.18
C GLY A 221 10.38 2.07 7.83
N GLU A 222 9.71 1.50 6.83
CA GLU A 222 8.38 1.92 6.41
C GLU A 222 7.36 1.75 7.55
N SER A 223 7.37 0.60 8.22
CA SER A 223 6.52 0.29 9.38
C SER A 223 6.77 1.22 10.56
N LEU A 224 8.03 1.54 10.86
CA LEU A 224 8.36 2.49 11.91
C LEU A 224 7.80 3.88 11.59
N GLY A 225 8.00 4.34 10.35
CA GLY A 225 7.48 5.61 9.85
C GLY A 225 5.96 5.69 9.93
N ALA A 226 5.27 4.71 9.36
CA ALA A 226 3.81 4.67 9.29
C ALA A 226 3.18 4.55 10.68
N SER A 227 3.69 3.66 11.54
CA SER A 227 3.16 3.47 12.90
C SER A 227 3.26 4.75 13.72
N ALA A 228 4.42 5.40 13.71
CA ALA A 228 4.62 6.65 14.46
C ALA A 228 3.71 7.77 13.94
N LEU A 229 3.66 7.97 12.61
CA LEU A 229 2.82 9.02 12.00
C LEU A 229 1.32 8.78 12.24
N ARG A 230 0.86 7.52 12.16
CA ARG A 230 -0.53 7.15 12.39
C ARG A 230 -0.93 7.30 13.85
N ILE A 231 -0.12 6.81 14.79
CA ILE A 231 -0.44 6.90 16.23
C ILE A 231 -0.39 8.35 16.69
N ALA A 232 0.70 9.08 16.40
CA ALA A 232 0.83 10.46 16.82
C ALA A 232 -0.21 11.36 16.14
N GLY A 233 -0.51 11.11 14.86
CA GLY A 233 -1.55 11.83 14.13
C GLY A 233 -2.94 11.55 14.67
N GLY A 234 -3.24 10.28 14.98
CA GLY A 234 -4.49 9.83 15.60
C GLY A 234 -4.72 10.44 16.98
N ILE A 235 -3.67 10.55 17.79
CA ILE A 235 -3.75 11.23 19.09
C ILE A 235 -4.00 12.73 18.89
N PHE A 236 -3.25 13.37 17.99
CA PHE A 236 -3.39 14.80 17.72
C PHE A 236 -4.80 15.14 17.23
N THR A 237 -5.31 14.42 16.22
CA THR A 237 -6.64 14.67 15.66
C THR A 237 -7.73 14.47 16.69
N LYS A 238 -7.74 13.35 17.44
CA LYS A 238 -8.83 13.10 18.39
C LYS A 238 -8.83 14.04 19.58
N ILE A 239 -7.67 14.51 20.04
CA ILE A 239 -7.62 15.55 21.09
C ILE A 239 -8.15 16.88 20.55
N ALA A 240 -7.78 17.26 19.32
CA ALA A 240 -8.20 18.51 18.71
C ALA A 240 -9.70 18.52 18.40
N ASP A 241 -10.20 17.47 17.77
CA ASP A 241 -11.62 17.20 17.45
C ASP A 241 -12.48 17.27 18.72
N ILE A 242 -12.24 16.39 19.70
CA ILE A 242 -13.02 16.37 20.96
C ILE A 242 -12.91 17.72 21.70
N GLY A 243 -11.73 18.33 21.74
CA GLY A 243 -11.53 19.62 22.38
C GLY A 243 -12.33 20.74 21.72
N SER A 244 -12.29 20.83 20.39
CA SER A 244 -13.01 21.80 19.58
C SER A 244 -14.52 21.61 19.71
N ASP A 245 -14.99 20.37 19.66
CA ASP A 245 -16.41 20.03 19.70
C ASP A 245 -17.04 20.20 21.08
N LEU A 246 -16.29 20.00 22.16
CA LEU A 246 -16.79 20.34 23.50
C LEU A 246 -16.97 21.85 23.66
N MET A 247 -16.07 22.67 23.07
CA MET A 247 -16.21 24.13 23.10
C MET A 247 -17.46 24.61 22.35
N LYS A 248 -17.84 23.94 21.24
CA LYS A 248 -19.09 24.19 20.52
C LYS A 248 -20.30 24.13 21.45
N ILE A 249 -20.38 23.10 22.30
CA ILE A 249 -21.48 22.90 23.24
C ILE A 249 -21.41 23.93 24.39
N VAL A 250 -20.22 24.11 24.98
CA VAL A 250 -20.04 24.98 26.17
C VAL A 250 -20.33 26.44 25.84
N PHE A 251 -19.87 26.93 24.69
CA PHE A 251 -20.00 28.33 24.30
C PHE A 251 -21.19 28.60 23.37
N GLY A 252 -21.98 27.58 23.02
CA GLY A 252 -23.12 27.72 22.10
C GLY A 252 -22.72 28.20 20.71
N LEU A 253 -21.53 27.79 20.24
CA LEU A 253 -21.02 28.11 18.91
C LEU A 253 -21.52 27.08 17.88
N LYS A 254 -21.35 27.38 16.59
CA LYS A 254 -21.50 26.38 15.54
C LYS A 254 -20.25 25.49 15.47
N GLU A 255 -20.39 24.33 14.85
CA GLU A 255 -19.24 23.51 14.45
C GLU A 255 -18.36 24.28 13.46
N ASP A 256 -17.04 24.12 13.57
CA ASP A 256 -16.04 24.85 12.79
C ASP A 256 -16.15 26.38 12.80
N ASP A 257 -16.74 26.95 13.87
CA ASP A 257 -16.87 28.40 14.00
C ASP A 257 -15.49 29.06 14.13
N PRO A 258 -15.15 30.08 13.31
CA PRO A 258 -13.82 30.71 13.33
C PRO A 258 -13.47 31.40 14.65
N ARG A 259 -14.42 31.60 15.56
CA ARG A 259 -14.18 32.12 16.91
C ARG A 259 -13.66 31.05 17.87
N ASN A 260 -13.81 29.78 17.53
CA ASN A 260 -13.30 28.67 18.32
C ASN A 260 -11.80 28.46 18.02
N PRO A 261 -10.90 28.65 19.00
CA PRO A 261 -9.46 28.51 18.76
C PRO A 261 -9.03 27.06 18.44
N GLY A 262 -9.88 26.06 18.71
CA GLY A 262 -9.60 24.65 18.41
C GLY A 262 -9.71 24.27 16.93
N VAL A 263 -10.44 25.03 16.11
CA VAL A 263 -10.82 24.62 14.74
C VAL A 263 -9.61 24.46 13.82
N ILE A 264 -8.58 25.30 13.94
CA ILE A 264 -7.36 25.12 13.13
C ILE A 264 -6.60 23.86 13.54
N ALA A 265 -6.59 23.51 14.83
CA ALA A 265 -5.96 22.28 15.30
C ALA A 265 -6.76 21.06 14.84
N ASP A 266 -8.08 21.14 14.85
CA ASP A 266 -8.99 20.08 14.39
C ASP A 266 -8.79 19.78 12.89
N CYS A 267 -8.93 20.81 12.04
CA CYS A 267 -8.65 20.71 10.61
C CYS A 267 -7.19 20.27 10.31
N THR A 268 -6.23 20.67 11.15
CA THR A 268 -4.85 20.16 11.05
C THR A 268 -4.81 18.67 11.37
N GLY A 269 -5.53 18.23 12.38
CA GLY A 269 -5.70 16.83 12.77
C GLY A 269 -6.28 15.96 11.67
N ASP A 270 -7.29 16.43 10.95
CA ASP A 270 -7.83 15.70 9.79
C ASP A 270 -6.76 15.43 8.73
N ASN A 271 -5.88 16.41 8.48
CA ASN A 271 -4.81 16.26 7.51
C ASN A 271 -3.63 15.43 8.07
N ALA A 272 -3.27 15.65 9.33
CA ALA A 272 -2.10 15.08 9.99
C ALA A 272 -2.32 13.66 10.55
N GLY A 273 -3.56 13.30 10.85
CA GLY A 273 -3.99 12.01 11.37
C GLY A 273 -4.79 11.25 10.33
N ASP A 274 -6.00 11.72 10.04
CA ASP A 274 -6.99 10.98 9.24
C ASP A 274 -6.60 10.86 7.76
N SER A 275 -5.72 11.74 7.27
CA SER A 275 -5.13 11.62 5.93
C SER A 275 -3.72 11.02 5.93
N VAL A 276 -2.81 11.55 6.74
CA VAL A 276 -1.40 11.11 6.75
C VAL A 276 -1.26 9.69 7.27
N GLY A 277 -2.02 9.33 8.30
CA GLY A 277 -2.06 7.97 8.83
C GLY A 277 -2.33 6.97 7.72
N PRO A 278 -3.50 7.02 7.05
CA PRO A 278 -3.81 6.13 5.93
C PRO A 278 -2.87 6.24 4.72
N THR A 279 -2.26 7.40 4.48
CA THR A 279 -1.29 7.56 3.37
C THR A 279 0.01 6.82 3.65
N ALA A 280 0.59 6.99 4.84
CA ALA A 280 1.80 6.30 5.27
C ALA A 280 1.54 4.81 5.51
N ASP A 281 0.38 4.47 6.09
CA ASP A 281 -0.12 3.09 6.26
C ASP A 281 -0.31 2.40 4.91
N GLY A 282 -0.86 3.08 3.91
CA GLY A 282 -1.00 2.52 2.56
C GLY A 282 0.34 2.23 1.87
N PHE A 283 1.35 3.08 2.09
CA PHE A 283 2.71 2.86 1.59
C PHE A 283 3.36 1.66 2.26
N GLU A 284 3.30 1.61 3.59
CA GLU A 284 3.80 0.52 4.43
C GLU A 284 3.12 -0.82 4.11
N THR A 285 1.79 -0.86 4.08
CA THR A 285 1.06 -2.12 3.89
C THR A 285 1.38 -2.70 2.52
N TYR A 286 1.52 -1.86 1.50
CA TYR A 286 1.90 -2.31 0.17
C TYR A 286 3.35 -2.83 0.15
N GLY A 287 4.29 -2.12 0.77
CA GLY A 287 5.70 -2.54 0.98
C GLY A 287 5.85 -3.87 1.71
N VAL A 288 5.34 -3.93 2.93
CA VAL A 288 5.51 -5.06 3.86
C VAL A 288 4.82 -6.30 3.34
N THR A 289 3.63 -6.20 2.73
CA THR A 289 3.00 -7.36 2.08
C THR A 289 3.83 -7.87 0.90
N GLY A 290 4.45 -6.97 0.14
CA GLY A 290 5.42 -7.30 -0.89
C GLY A 290 6.63 -8.06 -0.34
N VAL A 291 7.25 -7.55 0.72
CA VAL A 291 8.40 -8.18 1.37
C VAL A 291 8.04 -9.53 1.97
N ALA A 292 6.84 -9.66 2.57
CA ALA A 292 6.33 -10.93 3.08
C ALA A 292 6.16 -11.97 1.96
N LEU A 293 5.61 -11.58 0.81
CA LEU A 293 5.48 -12.47 -0.35
C LEU A 293 6.83 -12.90 -0.91
N VAL A 294 7.78 -11.97 -1.06
CA VAL A 294 9.15 -12.29 -1.50
C VAL A 294 9.82 -13.27 -0.52
N SER A 295 9.71 -13.00 0.79
CA SER A 295 10.28 -13.84 1.83
C SER A 295 9.66 -15.24 1.83
N PHE A 296 8.33 -15.31 1.69
CA PHE A 296 7.62 -16.59 1.55
C PHE A 296 8.09 -17.37 0.33
N ILE A 297 8.23 -16.73 -0.84
CA ILE A 297 8.69 -17.41 -2.06
C ILE A 297 10.11 -17.95 -1.87
N ILE A 298 11.02 -17.17 -1.27
CA ILE A 298 12.42 -17.59 -1.06
C ILE A 298 12.52 -18.76 -0.07
N LEU A 299 11.71 -18.75 1.00
CA LEU A 299 11.84 -19.72 2.09
C LEU A 299 10.99 -20.98 1.90
N ALA A 300 9.83 -20.88 1.24
CA ALA A 300 8.84 -21.95 1.17
C ALA A 300 8.64 -22.55 -0.22
N VAL A 301 9.09 -21.88 -1.29
CA VAL A 301 8.93 -22.37 -2.67
C VAL A 301 10.23 -23.00 -3.18
N ALA A 302 10.12 -24.08 -3.95
CA ALA A 302 11.27 -24.74 -4.58
C ALA A 302 12.04 -23.78 -5.49
N ALA A 303 13.38 -23.84 -5.42
CA ALA A 303 14.31 -22.91 -6.07
C ALA A 303 14.03 -22.67 -7.57
N GLY A 304 13.60 -23.70 -8.31
CA GLY A 304 13.29 -23.58 -9.74
C GLY A 304 12.11 -22.65 -10.08
N PHE A 305 11.21 -22.40 -9.13
CA PHE A 305 10.04 -21.53 -9.34
C PHE A 305 10.17 -20.14 -8.75
N GLN A 306 11.16 -19.91 -7.87
CA GLN A 306 11.26 -18.67 -7.09
C GLN A 306 11.35 -17.42 -7.98
N ALA A 307 12.24 -17.42 -8.99
CA ALA A 307 12.41 -16.29 -9.90
C ALA A 307 11.11 -15.94 -10.64
N ASN A 308 10.47 -16.95 -11.26
CA ASN A 308 9.23 -16.78 -12.00
C ASN A 308 8.10 -16.23 -11.11
N LEU A 309 7.96 -16.72 -9.88
CA LEU A 309 6.92 -16.25 -8.95
C LEU A 309 7.21 -14.84 -8.42
N ILE A 310 8.47 -14.50 -8.15
CA ILE A 310 8.85 -13.12 -7.78
C ILE A 310 8.53 -12.16 -8.93
N VAL A 311 8.89 -12.52 -10.16
CA VAL A 311 8.56 -11.71 -11.34
C VAL A 311 7.04 -11.58 -11.50
N TRP A 312 6.29 -12.67 -11.33
CA TRP A 312 4.83 -12.67 -11.38
C TRP A 312 4.20 -11.70 -10.36
N ILE A 313 4.60 -11.73 -9.09
CA ILE A 313 4.03 -10.80 -8.09
C ILE A 313 4.33 -9.34 -8.43
N PHE A 314 5.54 -9.02 -8.92
CA PHE A 314 5.90 -7.65 -9.27
C PHE A 314 5.13 -7.18 -10.50
N VAL A 315 5.04 -8.01 -11.54
CA VAL A 315 4.26 -7.67 -12.75
C VAL A 315 2.80 -7.44 -12.39
N MET A 316 2.22 -8.29 -11.56
CA MET A 316 0.85 -8.13 -11.09
C MET A 316 0.67 -6.79 -10.37
N ARG A 317 1.54 -6.49 -9.40
CA ARG A 317 1.52 -5.24 -8.63
C ARG A 317 1.67 -3.99 -9.51
N ILE A 318 2.58 -4.01 -10.47
CA ILE A 318 2.75 -2.93 -11.45
C ILE A 318 1.49 -2.73 -12.30
N LEU A 319 0.89 -3.81 -12.79
CA LEU A 319 -0.33 -3.74 -13.59
C LEU A 319 -1.52 -3.21 -12.77
N MET A 320 -1.51 -3.39 -11.45
CA MET A 320 -2.53 -2.81 -10.57
C MET A 320 -2.51 -1.28 -10.54
N ILE A 321 -1.41 -0.62 -10.88
CA ILE A 321 -1.41 0.84 -11.11
C ILE A 321 -2.30 1.17 -12.31
N ILE A 322 -2.11 0.46 -13.42
CA ILE A 322 -2.85 0.69 -14.67
C ILE A 322 -4.34 0.40 -14.48
N THR A 323 -4.68 -0.72 -13.84
CA THR A 323 -6.08 -1.08 -13.58
C THR A 323 -6.75 -0.11 -12.60
N SER A 324 -6.03 0.41 -11.61
CA SER A 324 -6.56 1.42 -10.70
C SER A 324 -6.91 2.72 -11.43
N ILE A 325 -6.02 3.18 -12.33
CA ILE A 325 -6.27 4.36 -13.16
C ILE A 325 -7.42 4.12 -14.14
N ALA A 326 -7.49 2.94 -14.75
CA ALA A 326 -8.59 2.58 -15.66
C ALA A 326 -9.93 2.57 -14.91
N SER A 327 -9.99 1.90 -13.76
CA SER A 327 -11.18 1.83 -12.89
C SER A 327 -11.65 3.22 -12.46
N PHE A 328 -10.71 4.10 -12.13
CA PHE A 328 -11.00 5.50 -11.81
C PHE A 328 -11.71 6.24 -12.95
N TYR A 329 -11.19 6.13 -14.18
CA TYR A 329 -11.79 6.81 -15.33
C TYR A 329 -13.11 6.18 -15.77
N ILE A 330 -13.23 4.84 -15.70
CA ILE A 330 -14.49 4.13 -15.95
C ILE A 330 -15.54 4.60 -14.95
N ASN A 331 -15.21 4.63 -13.66
CA ASN A 331 -16.13 5.09 -12.62
C ASN A 331 -16.55 6.56 -12.83
N LYS A 332 -15.60 7.42 -13.23
CA LYS A 332 -15.89 8.83 -13.54
C LYS A 332 -16.81 8.98 -14.75
N ALA A 333 -16.63 8.16 -15.78
CA ALA A 333 -17.49 8.13 -16.96
C ALA A 333 -18.92 7.65 -16.62
N LEU A 334 -19.04 6.55 -15.88
CA LEU A 334 -20.32 6.01 -15.43
C LEU A 334 -21.05 6.99 -14.51
N SER A 335 -20.35 7.56 -13.53
CA SER A 335 -20.93 8.53 -12.60
C SER A 335 -21.43 9.77 -13.35
N LYS A 336 -20.73 10.21 -14.39
CA LYS A 336 -21.17 11.31 -15.26
C LYS A 336 -22.41 10.94 -16.08
N ALA A 337 -22.47 9.71 -16.61
CA ALA A 337 -23.60 9.23 -17.39
C ALA A 337 -24.88 9.11 -16.54
N PHE A 338 -24.78 8.54 -15.34
CA PHE A 338 -25.93 8.33 -14.47
C PHE A 338 -26.36 9.58 -13.70
N TYR A 339 -25.40 10.40 -13.25
CA TYR A 339 -25.68 11.45 -12.27
C TYR A 339 -25.32 12.86 -12.73
N GLY A 340 -24.86 13.04 -13.98
CA GLY A 340 -24.35 14.34 -14.46
C GLY A 340 -25.36 15.50 -14.42
N LYS A 341 -26.66 15.21 -14.35
CA LYS A 341 -27.75 16.20 -14.25
C LYS A 341 -28.52 16.14 -12.93
N SER A 342 -28.17 15.24 -12.01
CA SER A 342 -28.91 15.07 -10.77
C SER A 342 -28.52 16.13 -9.75
N ALA A 343 -29.52 16.82 -9.19
CA ALA A 343 -29.33 17.72 -8.06
C ALA A 343 -29.33 16.97 -6.73
N ASP A 344 -30.14 15.91 -6.63
CA ASP A 344 -30.11 14.97 -5.52
C ASP A 344 -29.11 13.84 -5.83
N PHE A 345 -28.06 13.74 -5.03
CA PHE A 345 -26.90 12.91 -5.34
C PHE A 345 -26.35 12.26 -4.07
N ASP A 346 -26.46 10.94 -4.04
CA ASP A 346 -25.86 10.11 -3.03
C ASP A 346 -24.37 9.89 -3.38
N PHE A 347 -23.48 10.45 -2.55
CA PHE A 347 -22.04 10.37 -2.72
C PHE A 347 -21.49 8.95 -2.53
N GLU A 348 -22.21 8.07 -1.81
CA GLU A 348 -21.75 6.70 -1.55
C GLU A 348 -21.85 5.81 -2.79
N LYS A 349 -22.82 6.07 -3.68
CA LYS A 349 -23.03 5.24 -4.89
C LYS A 349 -21.83 5.21 -5.83
N PRO A 350 -21.26 6.36 -6.26
CA PRO A 350 -20.03 6.39 -7.05
C PRO A 350 -18.82 5.78 -6.35
N LEU A 351 -18.72 5.89 -5.02
CA LEU A 351 -17.60 5.33 -4.25
C LEU A 351 -17.72 3.81 -4.20
N THR A 352 -18.90 3.29 -3.94
CA THR A 352 -19.20 1.85 -3.95
C THR A 352 -18.99 1.28 -5.35
N SER A 353 -19.45 1.98 -6.38
CA SER A 353 -19.23 1.62 -7.79
C SER A 353 -17.74 1.53 -8.12
N LEU A 354 -16.93 2.48 -7.64
CA LEU A 354 -15.49 2.46 -7.84
C LEU A 354 -14.86 1.19 -7.27
N VAL A 355 -15.24 0.79 -6.05
CA VAL A 355 -14.74 -0.43 -5.42
C VAL A 355 -15.09 -1.66 -6.25
N TRP A 356 -16.34 -1.78 -6.71
CA TRP A 356 -16.77 -2.91 -7.56
C TRP A 356 -16.01 -2.96 -8.88
N ILE A 357 -15.88 -1.83 -9.58
CA ILE A 357 -15.16 -1.75 -10.85
C ILE A 357 -13.70 -2.15 -10.66
N ALA A 358 -13.04 -1.60 -9.63
CA ALA A 358 -11.66 -1.91 -9.31
C ALA A 358 -11.45 -3.40 -8.99
N SER A 359 -12.32 -3.99 -8.16
CA SER A 359 -12.25 -5.41 -7.81
C SER A 359 -12.45 -6.32 -9.02
N ILE A 360 -13.46 -6.05 -9.85
CA ILE A 360 -13.73 -6.87 -11.05
C ILE A 360 -12.56 -6.79 -12.03
N LEU A 361 -12.06 -5.58 -12.30
CA LEU A 361 -10.93 -5.39 -13.21
C LEU A 361 -9.65 -6.04 -12.66
N SER A 362 -9.42 -5.92 -11.35
CA SER A 362 -8.31 -6.58 -10.66
C SER A 362 -8.37 -8.10 -10.81
N ILE A 363 -9.54 -8.73 -10.60
CA ILE A 363 -9.72 -10.17 -10.76
C ILE A 363 -9.43 -10.60 -12.21
N ILE A 364 -10.00 -9.89 -13.19
CA ILE A 364 -9.80 -10.22 -14.62
C ILE A 364 -8.31 -10.16 -14.99
N ILE A 365 -7.63 -9.08 -14.59
CA ILE A 365 -6.21 -8.90 -14.91
C ILE A 365 -5.34 -9.89 -14.13
N THR A 366 -5.70 -10.23 -12.89
CA THR A 366 -5.01 -11.26 -12.09
C THR A 366 -5.01 -12.59 -12.85
N PHE A 367 -6.18 -13.09 -13.26
CA PHE A 367 -6.28 -14.33 -14.03
C PHE A 367 -5.53 -14.26 -15.37
N ALA A 368 -5.65 -13.15 -16.10
CA ALA A 368 -4.97 -12.99 -17.38
C ALA A 368 -3.44 -13.04 -17.22
N VAL A 369 -2.90 -12.35 -16.22
CA VAL A 369 -1.46 -12.28 -15.95
C VAL A 369 -0.93 -13.59 -15.40
N SER A 370 -1.66 -14.23 -14.47
CA SER A 370 -1.33 -15.58 -13.99
C SER A 370 -1.26 -16.58 -15.15
N TYR A 371 -2.23 -16.55 -16.06
CA TYR A 371 -2.21 -17.43 -17.24
C TYR A 371 -1.00 -17.16 -18.16
N LEU A 372 -0.64 -15.89 -18.38
CA LEU A 372 0.47 -15.54 -19.27
C LEU A 372 1.86 -15.84 -18.69
N ILE A 373 2.05 -15.61 -17.39
CA ILE A 373 3.38 -15.73 -16.75
C ILE A 373 3.60 -17.12 -16.15
N VAL A 374 2.56 -17.72 -15.56
CA VAL A 374 2.65 -18.97 -14.77
C VAL A 374 1.79 -20.09 -15.39
N GLY A 375 1.07 -19.81 -16.47
CA GLY A 375 0.20 -20.79 -17.14
C GLY A 375 0.96 -21.81 -18.00
N PRO A 376 0.25 -22.69 -18.73
CA PRO A 376 0.80 -23.89 -19.38
C PRO A 376 1.94 -23.65 -20.37
N GLY A 377 2.08 -22.43 -20.91
CA GLY A 377 3.17 -22.05 -21.81
C GLY A 377 4.45 -21.55 -21.10
N SER A 378 4.45 -21.49 -19.78
CA SER A 378 5.59 -21.04 -18.97
C SER A 378 6.40 -22.21 -18.40
N ALA A 379 7.61 -21.92 -17.91
CA ALA A 379 8.42 -22.91 -17.20
C ALA A 379 7.71 -23.48 -15.96
N VAL A 380 6.92 -22.65 -15.26
CA VAL A 380 6.11 -23.11 -14.12
C VAL A 380 4.98 -24.02 -14.59
N GLY A 381 4.29 -23.64 -15.67
CA GLY A 381 3.17 -24.41 -16.22
C GLY A 381 3.56 -25.76 -16.82
N SER A 382 4.80 -25.93 -17.28
CA SER A 382 5.28 -27.25 -17.74
C SER A 382 5.38 -28.27 -16.60
N GLU A 383 5.64 -27.82 -15.38
CA GLU A 383 5.72 -28.67 -14.18
C GLU A 383 4.39 -28.71 -13.41
N ALA A 384 3.64 -27.60 -13.42
CA ALA A 384 2.39 -27.43 -12.70
C ALA A 384 1.33 -26.70 -13.56
N PRO A 385 0.67 -27.39 -14.51
CA PRO A 385 -0.17 -26.76 -15.55
C PRO A 385 -1.42 -26.05 -15.03
N HIS A 386 -1.83 -26.32 -13.78
CA HIS A 386 -2.99 -25.71 -13.15
C HIS A 386 -2.64 -24.66 -12.09
N MET A 387 -1.36 -24.34 -11.89
CA MET A 387 -0.93 -23.42 -10.84
C MET A 387 -1.51 -22.01 -11.02
N TRP A 388 -1.58 -21.52 -12.27
CA TRP A 388 -2.17 -20.23 -12.61
C TRP A 388 -3.67 -20.09 -12.29
N LEU A 389 -4.38 -21.20 -12.09
CA LEU A 389 -5.81 -21.20 -11.72
C LEU A 389 -5.98 -21.08 -10.21
N VAL A 390 -4.98 -21.55 -9.46
CA VAL A 390 -4.98 -21.57 -7.98
C VAL A 390 -4.38 -20.28 -7.42
N LEU A 391 -3.39 -19.71 -8.13
CA LEU A 391 -2.76 -18.41 -7.84
C LEU A 391 -3.52 -17.26 -8.51
#